data_AF-A0AAI8YVT3-F1
#
_entry.id   AF-A0AAI8YVT3-F1
#
_cell.length_a   1.000
_cell.length_b   1.000
_cell.length_c   1.000
_cell.angle_alpha   90.00
_cell.angle_beta   90.00
_cell.angle_gamma   90.00
#
_symmetry.space_group_name_H-M   'P 1'
#
loop_
_entity.id
_entity.type
_entity.pdbx_description
1 polymer ?
#
loop_
_entity_poly.entity_id
_entity_poly.type
_entity_poly.pdbx_seq_one_letter_code
_entity_poly.pdbx_strand_id
1 'polypeptide(L)'
;MERALQRECGYDGGLPYLDFTNQSVPRCLERRFDPTKALPILTDANIAQHIRDGVDAATFAPNLETLPQPIHSAIHDLISGLQEDVAVSPGDPMFFLIHCFLDLIWAIWQSLDYNSRTYDLAPSEAWAPERQQLKRLPPPQVSLGTPLPMTAAFPNSVRVQDVMSTFAGANCYMFV
;
A
#
# COMPACT_ATOMS: atom_id res chain seq x y z
N MET A 1 -11.46 -15.26 -10.11
CA MET A 1 -11.46 -14.02 -10.92
C MET A 1 -10.14 -13.86 -11.66
N GLU A 2 -9.00 -13.79 -10.97
CA GLU A 2 -7.65 -13.68 -11.58
C GLU A 2 -7.31 -14.80 -12.60
N ARG A 3 -7.59 -16.07 -12.27
CA ARG A 3 -7.38 -17.20 -13.20
C ARG A 3 -8.25 -17.16 -14.47
N ALA A 4 -9.43 -16.54 -14.41
CA ALA A 4 -10.32 -16.42 -15.56
C ALA A 4 -9.79 -15.36 -16.53
N LEU A 5 -9.35 -14.22 -16.00
CA LEU A 5 -8.78 -13.12 -16.80
C LEU A 5 -7.49 -13.52 -17.53
N GLN A 6 -6.63 -14.32 -16.90
CA GLN A 6 -5.41 -14.83 -17.53
C GLN A 6 -5.71 -15.82 -18.67
N ARG A 7 -6.72 -16.69 -18.50
CA ARG A 7 -7.01 -17.76 -19.48
C ARG A 7 -7.91 -17.32 -20.62
N GLU A 8 -8.86 -16.44 -20.35
CA GLU A 8 -9.91 -16.06 -21.30
C GLU A 8 -9.56 -14.77 -22.04
N CYS A 9 -8.79 -13.87 -21.42
CA CYS A 9 -8.46 -12.57 -21.98
C CYS A 9 -6.97 -12.38 -22.29
N GLY A 10 -6.13 -13.41 -22.07
CA GLY A 10 -4.69 -13.34 -22.35
C GLY A 10 -3.92 -12.31 -21.51
N TYR A 11 -4.45 -11.96 -20.33
CA TYR A 11 -3.82 -11.00 -19.42
C TYR A 11 -2.53 -11.58 -18.80
N ASP A 12 -1.38 -10.96 -19.07
CA ASP A 12 -0.04 -11.38 -18.60
C ASP A 12 0.50 -10.58 -17.39
N GLY A 13 -0.23 -9.56 -16.95
CA GLY A 13 0.15 -8.68 -15.86
C GLY A 13 -0.08 -9.30 -14.47
N GLY A 14 0.59 -8.74 -13.46
CA GLY A 14 0.23 -8.94 -12.05
C GLY A 14 -1.16 -8.36 -11.79
N LEU A 15 -1.92 -9.02 -10.91
CA LEU A 15 -3.29 -8.72 -10.44
C LEU A 15 -4.05 -7.67 -11.27
N PRO A 16 -5.14 -8.03 -11.98
CA PRO A 16 -5.89 -7.08 -12.79
C PRO A 16 -6.20 -5.86 -11.94
N TYR A 17 -5.62 -4.71 -12.30
CA TYR A 17 -6.02 -3.45 -11.70
C TYR A 17 -7.52 -3.33 -11.99
N LEU A 18 -8.33 -3.50 -10.95
CA LEU A 18 -9.76 -3.31 -11.04
C LEU A 18 -9.95 -1.84 -11.41
N ASP A 19 -10.42 -1.59 -12.63
CA ASP A 19 -10.79 -0.24 -13.03
C ASP A 19 -12.09 0.15 -12.33
N PHE A 20 -11.94 0.66 -11.09
CA PHE A 20 -13.04 1.05 -10.23
C PHE A 20 -13.88 2.21 -10.79
N THR A 21 -13.35 2.95 -11.77
CA THR A 21 -14.12 3.98 -12.47
C THR A 21 -15.29 3.38 -13.25
N ASN A 22 -15.15 2.13 -13.71
CA ASN A 22 -16.13 1.43 -14.52
C ASN A 22 -17.14 0.59 -13.70
N GLN A 23 -17.01 0.57 -12.36
CA GLN A 23 -17.93 -0.09 -11.43
C GLN A 23 -18.64 0.90 -10.48
N SER A 24 -18.73 2.17 -10.87
CA SER A 24 -19.34 3.20 -10.03
C SER A 24 -20.87 3.04 -9.97
N VAL A 25 -21.39 2.61 -8.82
CA VAL A 25 -22.81 2.71 -8.48
C VAL A 25 -23.02 4.06 -7.80
N PRO A 26 -23.83 4.99 -8.37
CA PRO A 26 -24.08 6.29 -7.76
C PRO A 26 -24.63 6.14 -6.35
N ARG A 27 -23.90 6.67 -5.37
CA ARG A 27 -24.25 6.66 -3.95
C ARG A 27 -23.60 7.84 -3.23
N CYS A 28 -24.11 8.19 -2.06
CA CYS A 28 -23.46 9.18 -1.20
C CYS A 28 -22.15 8.60 -0.63
N LEU A 29 -21.19 9.49 -0.36
CA LEU A 29 -20.02 9.12 0.43
C LEU A 29 -20.44 8.88 1.88
N GLU A 30 -20.06 7.73 2.42
CA GLU A 30 -20.37 7.34 3.80
C GLU A 30 -19.09 7.33 4.64
N ARG A 31 -19.19 7.87 5.86
CA ARG A 31 -18.13 7.86 6.88
C ARG A 31 -18.76 7.63 8.25
N ARG A 32 -18.05 6.95 9.13
CA ARG A 32 -18.48 6.70 10.51
C ARG A 32 -17.27 6.67 11.42
N PHE A 33 -16.83 7.86 11.84
CA PHE A 33 -15.61 7.97 12.62
C PHE A 33 -15.62 7.08 13.87
N ASP A 34 -14.64 6.19 13.98
CA ASP A 34 -14.50 5.26 15.11
C ASP A 34 -13.09 5.38 15.73
N PRO A 35 -12.88 6.32 16.66
CA PRO A 35 -11.58 6.52 17.29
C PRO A 35 -11.14 5.32 18.13
N THR A 36 -12.06 4.45 18.56
CA THR A 36 -11.75 3.34 19.45
C THR A 36 -10.94 2.24 18.75
N LYS A 37 -11.14 2.09 17.43
CA LYS A 37 -10.40 1.13 16.60
C LYS A 37 -8.98 1.60 16.28
N ALA A 38 -8.77 2.91 16.21
CA ALA A 38 -7.56 3.47 15.61
C ALA A 38 -6.63 4.17 16.61
N LEU A 39 -7.16 4.96 17.55
CA LEU A 39 -6.32 5.78 18.45
C LEU A 39 -5.32 4.99 19.31
N PRO A 40 -5.61 3.75 19.78
CA PRO A 40 -4.61 2.96 20.49
C PRO A 40 -3.42 2.54 19.61
N ILE A 41 -3.63 2.46 18.29
CA ILE A 41 -2.63 2.04 17.30
C ILE A 41 -1.86 3.25 16.78
N LEU A 42 -2.55 4.33 16.43
CA LEU A 42 -2.01 5.53 15.76
C LEU A 42 -1.31 6.52 16.70
N THR A 43 -0.57 6.00 17.67
CA THR A 43 0.25 6.83 18.57
C THR A 43 1.62 7.06 17.96
N ASP A 44 2.23 8.22 18.23
CA ASP A 44 3.61 8.53 17.83
C ASP A 44 4.59 7.45 18.30
N ALA A 45 4.36 6.89 19.50
CA ALA A 45 5.17 5.83 20.06
C ALA A 45 5.13 4.56 19.20
N ASN A 46 3.94 4.12 18.78
CA ASN A 46 3.78 2.93 17.94
C ASN A 46 4.33 3.16 16.53
N ILE A 47 4.09 4.33 15.94
CA ILE A 47 4.63 4.68 14.61
C ILE A 47 6.16 4.70 14.64
N ALA A 48 6.74 5.37 15.64
CA ALA A 48 8.18 5.41 15.80
C ALA A 48 8.76 4.02 16.11
N GLN A 49 8.02 3.17 16.84
CA GLN A 49 8.41 1.78 17.09
C GLN A 49 8.40 0.96 15.80
N HIS A 50 7.35 1.07 14.99
CA HIS A 50 7.25 0.42 13.69
C HIS A 50 8.43 0.78 12.78
N ILE A 51 8.78 2.07 12.68
CA ILE A 51 9.93 2.54 11.88
C ILE A 51 11.25 1.95 12.39
N ARG A 52 11.43 1.85 13.72
CA ARG A 52 12.65 1.28 14.32
C ARG A 52 12.77 -0.22 14.12
N ASP A 53 11.67 -0.95 14.27
CA ASP A 53 11.64 -2.41 14.19
C ASP A 53 11.69 -2.93 12.75
N GLY A 54 11.31 -2.11 11.77
CA GLY A 54 11.54 -2.37 10.35
C GLY A 54 13.04 -2.33 10.03
N VAL A 55 13.76 -3.43 10.25
CA VAL A 55 15.19 -3.50 9.91
C VAL A 55 15.43 -3.57 8.39
N ASP A 56 14.48 -4.17 7.67
CA ASP A 56 14.44 -4.37 6.22
C ASP A 56 13.00 -4.24 5.71
N ALA A 57 12.82 -4.22 4.39
CA ALA A 57 11.51 -4.15 3.74
C ALA A 57 10.65 -5.40 4.05
N ALA A 58 11.29 -6.56 4.25
CA ALA A 58 10.62 -7.81 4.59
C ALA A 58 9.87 -7.73 5.93
N THR A 59 10.37 -6.92 6.87
CA THR A 59 9.74 -6.67 8.17
C THR A 59 8.87 -5.42 8.13
N PHE A 60 9.35 -4.33 7.52
CA PHE A 60 8.65 -3.05 7.50
C PHE A 60 7.29 -3.15 6.78
N ALA A 61 7.28 -3.62 5.53
CA ALA A 61 6.07 -3.55 4.70
C ALA A 61 4.92 -4.43 5.23
N PRO A 62 5.10 -5.72 5.56
CA PRO A 62 4.01 -6.52 6.10
C PRO A 62 3.49 -6.02 7.46
N ASN A 63 4.37 -5.50 8.31
CA ASN A 63 3.98 -5.01 9.63
C ASN A 63 3.17 -3.71 9.57
N LEU A 64 3.36 -2.88 8.53
CA LEU A 64 2.60 -1.64 8.34
C LEU A 64 1.13 -1.94 8.00
N GLU A 65 0.94 -3.02 7.24
CA GLU A 65 -0.36 -3.51 6.78
C GLU A 65 -1.08 -4.32 7.86
N THR A 66 -0.32 -5.11 8.64
CA THR A 66 -0.85 -6.17 9.49
C THR A 66 -0.35 -6.11 10.94
N LEU A 67 0.18 -7.20 11.49
CA LEU A 67 0.64 -7.28 12.87
C LEU A 67 2.15 -7.01 12.93
N PRO A 68 2.66 -6.45 14.04
CA PRO A 68 1.97 -6.21 15.31
C PRO A 68 1.14 -4.92 15.38
N GLN A 69 1.29 -3.99 14.44
CA GLN A 69 0.62 -2.68 14.47
C GLN A 69 0.10 -2.32 13.06
N PRO A 70 -1.20 -2.56 12.76
CA PRO A 70 -1.74 -2.36 11.41
C PRO A 70 -2.02 -0.87 11.17
N ILE A 71 -0.97 -0.05 11.12
CA ILE A 71 -1.08 1.41 11.03
C ILE A 71 -1.88 1.81 9.78
N HIS A 72 -1.64 1.19 8.63
CA HIS A 72 -2.39 1.48 7.41
C HIS A 72 -3.89 1.22 7.59
N SER A 73 -4.25 -0.01 7.97
CA SER A 73 -5.64 -0.40 8.19
C SER A 73 -6.32 0.44 9.29
N ALA A 74 -5.61 0.76 10.38
CA ALA A 74 -6.15 1.53 11.49
C ALA A 74 -6.54 2.96 11.08
N ILE A 75 -5.81 3.60 10.15
CA ILE A 75 -6.19 4.92 9.65
C ILE A 75 -7.45 4.84 8.78
N HIS A 76 -7.60 3.80 7.97
CA HIS A 76 -8.84 3.55 7.22
C HIS A 76 -10.03 3.32 8.17
N ASP A 77 -9.84 2.48 9.19
CA ASP A 77 -10.85 2.17 10.20
C ASP A 77 -11.29 3.39 11.02
N LEU A 78 -10.39 4.36 11.23
CA LEU A 78 -10.73 5.62 11.91
C LEU A 78 -11.83 6.39 11.18
N ILE A 79 -11.78 6.42 9.84
CA ILE A 79 -12.75 7.14 9.00
C ILE A 79 -14.00 6.29 8.75
N SER A 80 -13.80 4.97 8.62
CA SER A 80 -14.83 3.96 8.37
C SER A 80 -15.65 4.25 7.09
N GLY A 81 -16.79 3.59 6.93
CA GLY A 81 -17.66 3.76 5.76
C GLY A 81 -16.95 3.30 4.48
N LEU A 82 -16.84 4.19 3.48
CA LEU A 82 -16.18 3.83 2.21
C LEU A 82 -14.70 3.46 2.39
N GLN A 83 -14.04 3.99 3.42
CA GLN A 83 -12.62 3.69 3.69
C GLN A 83 -12.37 2.25 4.16
N GLU A 84 -13.37 1.55 4.70
CA GLU A 84 -13.24 0.14 5.11
C GLU A 84 -13.25 -0.84 3.92
N ASP A 85 -13.73 -0.39 2.75
CA ASP A 85 -13.68 -1.19 1.54
C ASP A 85 -12.37 -0.95 0.79
N VAL A 86 -11.40 -1.83 1.01
CA VAL A 86 -10.03 -1.79 0.43
C VAL A 86 -10.04 -1.55 -1.09
N ALA A 87 -11.05 -2.05 -1.80
CA ALA A 87 -11.10 -1.94 -3.25
C ALA A 87 -11.54 -0.54 -3.71
N VAL A 88 -12.41 0.13 -2.96
CA VAL A 88 -13.02 1.41 -3.37
C VAL A 88 -12.72 2.57 -2.41
N SER A 89 -11.84 2.36 -1.42
CA SER A 89 -11.37 3.40 -0.51
C SER A 89 -10.78 4.64 -1.21
N PRO A 90 -10.15 4.56 -2.41
CA PRO A 90 -9.75 5.76 -3.17
C PRO A 90 -10.90 6.66 -3.63
N GLY A 91 -12.15 6.16 -3.58
CA GLY A 91 -13.35 6.96 -3.87
C GLY A 91 -13.66 8.01 -2.80
N ASP A 92 -13.06 7.91 -1.62
CA ASP A 92 -13.10 8.96 -0.60
C ASP A 92 -11.82 9.82 -0.69
N PRO A 93 -11.94 11.17 -0.85
CA PRO A 93 -10.79 12.07 -0.94
C PRO A 93 -9.77 11.96 0.21
N MET A 94 -10.17 11.48 1.39
CA MET A 94 -9.27 11.27 2.50
C MET A 94 -8.20 10.21 2.21
N PHE A 95 -8.45 9.27 1.29
CA PHE A 95 -7.50 8.24 0.89
C PHE A 95 -6.12 8.83 0.55
N PHE A 96 -6.09 9.93 -0.20
CA PHE A 96 -4.85 10.56 -0.62
C PHE A 96 -4.08 11.18 0.55
N LEU A 97 -4.79 11.71 1.56
CA LEU A 97 -4.14 12.23 2.78
C LEU A 97 -3.60 11.08 3.65
N ILE A 98 -4.34 9.97 3.73
CA ILE A 98 -3.91 8.76 4.42
C ILE A 98 -2.63 8.22 3.79
N HIS A 99 -2.62 8.01 2.47
CA HIS A 99 -1.45 7.50 1.76
C HIS A 99 -0.28 8.49 1.72
N CYS A 100 -0.53 9.80 1.76
CA CYS A 100 0.51 10.81 1.95
C CYS A 100 1.22 10.64 3.32
N PHE A 101 0.46 10.33 4.37
CA PHE A 101 1.03 10.04 5.69
C PHE A 101 1.80 8.71 5.72
N LEU A 102 1.32 7.67 5.03
CA LEU A 102 2.06 6.41 4.89
C LEU A 102 3.36 6.60 4.10
N ASP A 103 3.33 7.42 3.04
CA ASP A 103 4.51 7.78 2.27
C ASP A 103 5.53 8.57 3.11
N LEU A 104 5.06 9.45 4.01
CA LEU A 104 5.92 10.09 5.01
C LEU A 104 6.60 9.05 5.92
N ILE A 105 5.85 8.08 6.47
CA ILE A 105 6.40 7.02 7.32
C ILE A 105 7.47 6.21 6.55
N TRP A 106 7.19 5.87 5.29
CA TRP A 106 8.11 5.16 4.42
C TRP A 106 9.37 5.97 4.11
N ALA A 107 9.23 7.26 3.77
CA ALA A 107 10.35 8.16 3.51
C ALA A 107 11.25 8.34 4.75
N ILE A 108 10.66 8.47 5.95
CA ILE A 108 11.43 8.49 7.20
C ILE A 108 12.19 7.17 7.37
N TRP A 109 11.53 6.03 7.20
CA TRP A 109 12.17 4.72 7.33
C TRP A 109 13.35 4.53 6.38
N GLN A 110 13.21 4.93 5.12
CA GLN A 110 14.29 4.88 4.13
C GLN A 110 15.47 5.79 4.53
N SER A 111 15.18 6.99 5.05
CA SER A 111 16.21 7.98 5.43
C SER A 111 17.16 7.51 6.54
N LEU A 112 16.71 6.58 7.40
CA LEU A 112 17.53 6.06 8.51
C LEU A 112 18.71 5.21 8.03
N ASP A 113 18.59 4.56 6.88
CA ASP A 113 19.70 3.90 6.19
C ASP A 113 19.45 3.93 4.68
N TYR A 114 19.65 5.11 4.10
CA TYR A 114 19.33 5.40 2.70
C TYR A 114 19.95 4.41 1.72
N ASN A 115 21.21 4.01 1.95
CA ASN A 115 21.93 3.16 1.02
C ASN A 115 21.36 1.74 0.99
N SER A 116 20.95 1.21 2.14
CA SER A 116 20.40 -0.14 2.22
C SER A 116 18.90 -0.19 1.92
N ARG A 117 18.14 0.87 2.27
CA ARG A 117 16.67 0.84 2.30
C ARG A 117 15.97 1.45 1.10
N THR A 118 16.63 2.33 0.34
CA THR A 118 15.97 3.04 -0.78
C THR A 118 15.39 2.07 -1.80
N TYR A 119 16.15 1.04 -2.17
CA TYR A 119 15.74 0.06 -3.19
C TYR A 119 15.46 -1.33 -2.61
N ASP A 120 15.27 -1.41 -1.29
CA ASP A 120 14.94 -2.66 -0.63
C ASP A 120 13.50 -3.07 -0.94
N LEU A 121 13.27 -4.36 -1.15
CA LEU A 121 11.97 -4.93 -1.49
C LEU A 121 11.72 -6.18 -0.66
N ALA A 122 10.54 -6.25 -0.06
CA ALA A 122 10.11 -7.44 0.64
C ALA A 122 10.07 -8.65 -0.32
N PRO A 123 10.66 -9.80 0.02
CA PRO A 123 10.45 -11.02 -0.73
C PRO A 123 8.97 -11.44 -0.64
N SER A 124 8.48 -12.15 -1.65
CA SER A 124 7.08 -12.63 -1.70
C SER A 124 6.71 -13.42 -0.43
N GLU A 125 7.65 -14.20 0.09
CA GLU A 125 7.48 -15.04 1.27
C GLU A 125 7.24 -14.25 2.55
N ALA A 126 7.66 -12.98 2.61
CA ALA A 126 7.37 -12.10 3.75
C ALA A 126 5.86 -11.91 3.97
N TRP A 127 5.07 -12.02 2.90
CA TRP A 127 3.61 -11.91 2.91
C TRP A 127 2.89 -13.25 3.11
N ALA A 128 3.64 -14.37 3.18
CA ALA A 128 3.05 -15.70 3.29
C ALA A 128 2.20 -15.91 4.55
N PRO A 129 2.62 -15.47 5.76
CA PRO A 129 1.85 -15.70 6.98
C PRO A 129 0.44 -15.12 6.92
N GLU A 130 0.30 -13.88 6.47
CA GLU A 130 -0.99 -13.21 6.30
C GLU A 130 -1.83 -13.93 5.23
N ARG A 131 -1.26 -14.17 4.05
CA ARG A 131 -2.01 -14.74 2.94
C ARG A 131 -2.43 -16.18 3.19
N GLN A 132 -1.65 -16.93 3.96
CA GLN A 132 -2.03 -18.29 4.37
C GLN A 132 -3.28 -18.28 5.26
N GLN A 133 -3.45 -17.30 6.15
CA GLN A 133 -4.68 -17.14 6.94
C GLN A 133 -5.90 -16.92 6.03
N LEU A 134 -5.71 -16.19 4.93
CA LEU A 134 -6.71 -15.97 3.89
C LEU A 134 -6.84 -17.12 2.89
N LYS A 135 -6.14 -18.24 3.10
CA LYS A 135 -6.07 -19.40 2.18
C LYS A 135 -5.63 -19.01 0.76
N ARG A 136 -4.70 -18.06 0.66
CA ARG A 136 -4.10 -17.56 -0.58
C ARG A 136 -2.63 -17.96 -0.67
N LEU A 137 -2.14 -18.17 -1.89
CA LEU A 137 -0.71 -18.32 -2.16
C LEU A 137 0.01 -16.99 -1.93
N PRO A 138 1.32 -16.99 -1.62
CA PRO A 138 2.15 -15.78 -1.62
C PRO A 138 1.99 -14.98 -2.93
N PRO A 139 2.20 -13.65 -2.90
CA PRO A 139 2.11 -12.85 -4.10
C PRO A 139 3.26 -13.21 -5.07
N PRO A 140 3.16 -12.88 -6.36
CA PRO A 140 4.32 -12.96 -7.26
C PRO A 140 5.49 -12.12 -6.75
N GLN A 141 6.71 -12.60 -6.95
CA GLN A 141 7.92 -11.85 -6.59
C GLN A 141 8.01 -10.56 -7.40
N VAL A 142 8.21 -9.45 -6.71
CA VAL A 142 8.46 -8.14 -7.32
C VAL A 142 9.97 -7.88 -7.39
N SER A 143 10.39 -7.22 -8.46
CA SER A 143 11.74 -6.68 -8.65
C SER A 143 11.69 -5.18 -8.97
N LEU A 144 12.82 -4.49 -8.83
CA LEU A 144 12.98 -3.08 -9.21
C LEU A 144 12.60 -2.78 -10.67
N GLY A 145 12.80 -3.73 -11.58
CA GLY A 145 12.45 -3.60 -12.99
C GLY A 145 10.98 -3.88 -13.30
N THR A 146 10.19 -4.33 -12.33
CA THR A 146 8.78 -4.69 -12.53
C THR A 146 7.98 -3.46 -12.96
N PRO A 147 7.25 -3.51 -14.08
CA PRO A 147 6.32 -2.43 -14.44
C PRO A 147 5.22 -2.29 -13.40
N LEU A 148 4.91 -1.06 -13.01
CA LEU A 148 3.74 -0.71 -12.22
C LEU A 148 2.63 -0.29 -13.19
N PRO A 149 1.62 -1.15 -13.43
CA PRO A 149 0.49 -0.79 -14.29
C PRO A 149 -0.38 0.23 -13.57
N MET A 150 -0.49 1.42 -14.16
CA MET A 150 -1.35 2.49 -13.65
C MET A 150 -2.62 2.62 -14.50
N THR A 151 -3.60 3.38 -14.01
CA THR A 151 -4.84 3.66 -14.76
C THR A 151 -4.57 4.38 -16.07
N ALA A 152 -5.57 4.43 -16.95
CA ALA A 152 -5.52 5.26 -18.16
C ALA A 152 -5.24 6.75 -17.87
N ALA A 153 -5.48 7.23 -16.64
CA ALA A 153 -5.12 8.59 -16.21
C ALA A 153 -3.60 8.81 -16.09
N PHE A 154 -2.83 7.74 -15.93
CA PHE A 154 -1.37 7.73 -15.91
C PHE A 154 -0.85 6.77 -16.99
N PRO A 155 -0.92 7.18 -18.27
CA PRO A 155 -0.72 6.28 -19.40
C PRO A 155 0.73 5.78 -19.54
N ASN A 156 1.68 6.45 -18.90
CA ASN A 156 3.07 6.03 -18.90
C ASN A 156 3.30 5.00 -17.79
N SER A 157 3.64 3.77 -18.17
CA SER A 157 4.09 2.76 -17.20
C SER A 157 5.40 3.23 -16.56
N VAL A 158 5.43 3.33 -15.24
CA VAL A 158 6.67 3.48 -14.46
C VAL A 158 7.11 2.10 -13.96
N ARG A 159 8.40 1.91 -13.71
CA ARG A 159 8.90 0.72 -13.01
C ARG A 159 8.97 1.01 -11.51
N VAL A 160 9.01 -0.05 -10.71
CA VAL A 160 9.17 0.06 -9.24
C VAL A 160 10.34 1.00 -8.90
N GLN A 161 11.52 0.79 -9.49
CA GLN A 161 12.70 1.63 -9.26
C GLN A 161 12.50 3.13 -9.51
N ASP A 162 11.58 3.51 -10.40
CA ASP A 162 11.38 4.90 -10.79
C ASP A 162 10.63 5.70 -9.70
N VAL A 163 10.02 5.01 -8.73
CA VAL A 163 9.20 5.61 -7.66
C VAL A 163 9.68 5.26 -6.25
N MET A 164 10.82 4.57 -6.10
CA MET A 164 11.35 4.17 -4.79
C MET A 164 11.96 5.33 -3.97
N SER A 165 12.19 6.49 -4.59
CA SER A 165 12.75 7.68 -3.94
C SER A 165 11.84 8.86 -4.13
N THR A 166 11.72 9.73 -3.13
CA THR A 166 10.92 10.95 -3.21
C THR A 166 11.60 12.06 -4.03
N PHE A 167 12.90 11.93 -4.31
CA PHE A 167 13.71 12.94 -5.02
C PHE A 167 14.56 12.39 -6.17
N ALA A 168 14.24 11.19 -6.66
CA ALA A 168 14.85 10.60 -7.84
C ALA A 168 13.79 9.90 -8.73
N GLY A 169 14.19 9.50 -9.94
CA GLY A 169 13.30 8.85 -10.89
C GLY A 169 12.19 9.81 -11.35
N ALA A 170 10.94 9.43 -11.13
CA ALA A 170 9.75 10.20 -11.49
C ALA A 170 9.37 11.27 -10.44
N ASN A 171 10.02 11.27 -9.28
CA ASN A 171 9.61 12.07 -8.12
C ASN A 171 10.59 13.22 -7.83
N CYS A 172 10.06 14.34 -7.32
CA CYS A 172 10.83 15.48 -6.85
C CYS A 172 10.06 16.24 -5.76
N TYR A 173 9.98 15.64 -4.58
CA TYR A 173 9.33 16.22 -3.40
C TYR A 173 10.04 15.82 -2.10
N MET A 174 9.74 16.56 -1.04
CA MET A 174 10.15 16.23 0.32
C MET A 174 9.02 16.57 1.29
N PHE A 175 8.97 15.84 2.40
CA PHE A 175 8.11 16.19 3.52
C PHE A 175 8.81 17.21 4.43
N VAL A 176 8.02 18.11 5.02
CA VAL A 176 8.48 19.20 5.90
C VAL A 176 7.83 19.05 7.26
#